data_AF-E3JTM4-F1
#
_entry.id   AF-E3JTM4-F1
#
_cell.length_a   1.000
_cell.length_b   1.000
_cell.length_c   1.000
_cell.angle_alpha   90.00
_cell.angle_beta   90.00
_cell.angle_gamma   90.00
#
_symmetry.space_group_name_H-M   'P 1'
#
loop_
_entity.id
_entity.type
_entity.pdbx_description
1 polymer ?
#
loop_
_entity_poly.entity_id
_entity_poly.type
_entity_poly.pdbx_seq_one_letter_code
_entity_poly.pdbx_strand_id
1 'polypeptide(L)' 'MEYFPSIQPPDEGINIHDIARQCNLDVKEVINETAQLIYEGELFTTTDDEHLMTTTS' A
#
# COMPACT_ATOMS: atom_id res chain seq x y z
N MET A 1 -21.74 0.56 -17.83
CA MET A 1 -21.53 0.23 -16.41
C MET A 1 -20.33 1.03 -15.96
N GLU A 2 -20.58 2.24 -15.45
CA GLU A 2 -19.54 3.17 -14.99
C GLU A 2 -19.26 2.88 -13.51
N TYR A 3 -18.40 1.90 -13.23
CA TYR A 3 -17.99 1.53 -11.87
C TYR A 3 -16.75 2.31 -11.39
N PHE A 4 -16.10 3.06 -12.28
CA PHE A 4 -14.75 3.59 -12.09
C PHE A 4 -14.63 5.06 -11.64
N PRO A 5 -15.63 5.96 -11.74
CA PRO A 5 -15.48 7.31 -11.19
C PRO A 5 -15.90 7.44 -9.71
N SER A 6 -16.39 6.37 -9.07
CA SER A 6 -16.88 6.39 -7.68
C SER A 6 -15.89 5.87 -6.65
N ILE A 7 -14.71 5.40 -7.07
CA ILE A 7 -13.66 4.98 -6.14
C ILE A 7 -12.74 6.18 -6.00
N GLN A 8 -13.13 7.10 -5.11
CA GLN A 8 -12.22 8.02 -4.47
C GLN A 8 -10.97 7.20 -4.09
N PRO A 9 -9.75 7.57 -4.49
CA PRO A 9 -8.58 6.83 -4.02
C PRO A 9 -8.70 6.79 -2.51
N PRO A 10 -8.73 5.59 -1.89
CA PRO A 10 -8.98 5.52 -0.46
C PRO A 10 -7.91 6.37 0.21
N ASP A 11 -8.34 7.41 0.96
CA ASP A 11 -7.47 8.16 1.87
C ASP A 11 -6.77 7.22 2.89
N GLU A 12 -7.18 5.94 2.94
CA GLU A 12 -6.59 4.85 3.71
C GLU A 12 -5.30 4.26 3.14
N GLY A 13 -4.86 4.62 1.92
CA GLY A 13 -3.66 4.01 1.31
C GLY A 13 -3.92 2.61 0.71
N ILE A 14 -2.85 1.95 0.25
CA ILE A 14 -2.94 0.65 -0.43
C ILE A 14 -2.74 -0.46 0.60
N ASN A 15 -3.69 -1.40 0.68
CA ASN A 15 -3.57 -2.54 1.59
C ASN A 15 -2.44 -3.49 1.16
N ILE A 16 -1.66 -3.97 2.13
CA ILE A 16 -0.53 -4.86 1.89
C ILE A 16 -0.90 -6.18 1.25
N HIS A 17 -2.12 -6.68 1.52
CA HIS A 17 -2.65 -7.89 0.89
C HIS A 17 -2.95 -7.69 -0.60
N ASP A 18 -3.38 -6.50 -1.00
CA ASP A 18 -3.61 -6.18 -2.41
C ASP A 18 -2.28 -6.05 -3.16
N ILE A 19 -1.25 -5.47 -2.53
CA ILE A 19 0.10 -5.40 -3.10
C ILE A 19 0.67 -6.80 -3.30
N ALA A 20 0.57 -7.66 -2.28
CA ALA A 20 1.00 -9.05 -2.35
C ALA A 20 0.29 -9.80 -3.49
N ARG A 21 -1.02 -9.59 -3.64
CA ARG A 21 -1.81 -10.20 -4.72
C ARG A 21 -1.40 -9.69 -6.10
N GLN A 22 -1.17 -8.39 -6.24
CA GLN A 22 -0.85 -7.76 -7.53
C GLN A 22 0.57 -8.09 -7.99
N CYS A 23 1.52 -8.15 -7.06
CA CYS A 23 2.90 -8.52 -7.32
C CYS A 23 3.12 -10.05 -7.34
N ASN A 24 2.09 -10.83 -6.99
CA ASN A 24 2.17 -12.29 -6.81
C ASN A 24 3.32 -12.69 -5.86
N LEU A 25 3.46 -11.91 -4.79
CA LEU A 25 4.43 -12.08 -3.71
C LEU A 25 3.73 -12.51 -2.43
N ASP A 26 4.48 -13.13 -1.52
CA ASP A 26 4.00 -13.35 -0.17
C ASP A 26 3.90 -12.02 0.59
N VAL A 27 2.86 -11.88 1.42
CA VAL A 27 2.67 -10.69 2.28
C VAL A 27 3.91 -10.42 3.12
N LYS A 28 4.62 -11.46 3.57
CA LYS A 28 5.87 -11.33 4.33
C LYS A 28 7.00 -10.71 3.51
N GLU A 29 7.11 -11.04 2.23
CA GLU A 29 8.10 -10.45 1.33
C GLU A 29 7.75 -8.99 1.08
N VAL A 30 6.46 -8.69 0.86
CA VAL A 30 5.97 -7.31 0.75
C VAL A 30 6.28 -6.51 2.02
N ILE A 31 6.04 -7.05 3.22
CA ILE A 31 6.40 -6.39 4.49
C ILE A 31 7.90 -6.09 4.53
N ASN A 32 8.75 -7.03 4.13
CA ASN A 32 10.20 -6.87 4.20
C ASN A 32 10.71 -5.81 3.22
N GLU A 33 10.23 -5.84 1.97
CA GLU A 33 10.59 -4.84 0.96
C GLU A 33 10.06 -3.46 1.34
N THR A 34 8.80 -3.39 1.78
CA THR A 34 8.17 -2.11 2.16
C THR A 34 8.74 -1.56 3.47
N ALA A 35 9.22 -2.40 4.40
CA ALA A 35 9.88 -1.94 5.61
C ALA A 35 11.17 -1.14 5.31
N GLN A 36 11.92 -1.55 4.28
CA GLN A 36 13.08 -0.79 3.84
C GLN A 36 12.66 0.58 3.27
N LEU A 37 11.64 0.60 2.41
CA LEU A 37 11.12 1.85 1.83
C LEU A 37 10.51 2.79 2.88
N ILE A 38 9.91 2.24 3.94
CA ILE A 38 9.43 3.03 5.10
C ILE A 38 10.61 3.64 5.85
N TYR A 39 11.67 2.85 6.07
CA TYR A 39 12.89 3.34 6.72
C TYR A 39 13.59 4.44 5.89
N GLU A 40 13.57 4.31 4.56
CA GLU A 40 14.10 5.30 3.62
C GLU A 40 13.21 6.55 3.50
N GLY A 41 12.00 6.52 4.06
CA GLY A 41 11.04 7.63 4.04
C GLY A 41 10.27 7.77 2.74
N GLU A 42 10.27 6.74 1.88
CA GLU A 42 9.52 6.70 0.63
C GLU A 42 8.08 6.22 0.82
N LEU A 43 7.85 5.36 1.83
CA LEU A 43 6.53 4.87 2.23
C LEU A 43 6.22 5.22 3.68
N PHE A 44 4.94 5.30 4.02
CA PHE A 44 4.46 5.36 5.40
C PHE A 44 3.35 4.34 5.62
N THR A 45 3.38 3.69 6.78
CA THR A 45 2.23 2.93 7.27
C THR A 45 1.16 3.88 7.78
N THR A 46 -0.10 3.53 7.53
CA THR A 46 -1.23 4.27 8.10
C THR A 46 -1.52 3.78 9.52
N THR A 47 -2.52 4.38 10.18
CA THR A 47 -2.94 4.07 11.56
C THR A 47 -3.30 2.60 11.82
N ASP A 48 -3.55 1.83 10.76
CA ASP A 48 -4.00 0.43 10.83
C ASP A 48 -2.86 -0.57 10.60
N ASP A 49 -1.63 -0.11 10.32
CA ASP A 49 -0.43 -0.94 10.01
C ASP A 49 -0.56 -1.88 8.78
N GLU A 50 -1.76 -2.09 8.25
CA GLU A 50 -2.04 -2.95 7.08
C GLU A 50 -2.08 -2.16 5.76
N HIS A 51 -2.02 -0.83 5.81
CA HIS A 51 -2.05 0.01 4.62
C HIS A 51 -0.78 0.86 4.49
N LEU A 52 -0.32 1.00 3.25
CA LEU A 52 0.87 1.74 2.86
C LEU A 52 0.48 2.94 1.98
N MET A 53 1.03 4.09 2.31
CA MET A 53 0.92 5.32 1.52
C MET A 53 2.29 5.75 1.01
N THR A 54 2.32 6.22 -0.23
CA THR A 54 3.52 6.83 -0.82
C THR A 54 3.62 8.29 -0.42
N THR A 55 4.85 8.78 -0.26
CA THR A 55 5.14 10.21 -0.08
C THR A 55 4.99 10.99 -1.38
N THR A 56 3.78 11.11 -1.91
CA THR A 56 3.57 12.04 -3.03
C THR A 56 3.76 13.47 -2.51
N SER A 57 4.84 14.10 -2.97
CA SER A 57 5.13 15.54 -2.85
C SER A 57 4.11 16.39 -3.60
#